data_AF-A0A7K6KFM3-F1
#
_entry.id   AF-A0A7K6KFM3-F1
#
_cell.length_a   1.000
_cell.length_b   1.000
_cell.length_c   1.000
_cell.angle_alpha   90.00
_cell.angle_beta   90.00
_cell.angle_gamma   90.00
#
_symmetry.space_group_name_H-M   'P 1'
#
loop_
_entity.id
_entity.type
_entity.pdbx_description
1 polymer ?
#
loop_
_entity_poly.entity_id
_entity_poly.type
_entity_poly.pdbx_seq_one_letter_code
_entity_poly.pdbx_strand_id
1 'polypeptide(L)'
;EQLAATKPGRLQLRSRGSYLVLRELHAREKDPGVLGACHKLIQVLIGDEPEAGMENLLEVRVPEELERRLRHADREEEEERRRGQREKEPGTS
;
A
#
# COMPACT_ATOMS: atom_id res chain seq x y z
N GLU A 1 9.50 -7.16 12.61
CA GLU A 1 9.49 -7.35 11.14
C GLU A 1 8.09 -7.08 10.59
N GLN A 2 7.97 -6.62 9.34
CA GLN A 2 6.66 -6.41 8.71
C GLN A 2 6.15 -7.73 8.12
N LEU A 3 4.98 -8.21 8.55
CA LEU A 3 4.48 -9.54 8.17
C LEU A 3 4.36 -9.72 6.66
N ALA A 4 3.80 -8.75 5.94
CA ALA A 4 3.59 -8.84 4.49
C ALA A 4 4.87 -8.66 3.65
N ALA A 5 6.00 -8.29 4.28
CA ALA A 5 7.27 -8.13 3.58
C ALA A 5 7.86 -9.47 3.16
N THR A 6 7.62 -10.54 3.93
CA THR A 6 8.15 -11.87 3.65
C THR A 6 7.11 -12.75 2.98
N LYS A 7 7.57 -13.65 2.11
CA LYS A 7 6.72 -14.65 1.46
C LYS A 7 5.89 -15.49 2.44
N PRO A 8 6.46 -16.07 3.54
CA PRO A 8 5.64 -16.84 4.48
C PRO A 8 4.51 -16.01 5.10
N GLY A 9 4.77 -14.73 5.40
CA GLY A 9 3.75 -13.84 5.95
C GLY A 9 2.66 -13.47 4.93
N ARG A 10 3.01 -13.24 3.65
CA ARG A 10 2.01 -13.06 2.58
C ARG A 10 1.14 -14.29 2.39
N LEU A 11 1.74 -15.48 2.36
CA LEU A 11 1.01 -16.74 2.25
C LEU A 11 0.04 -16.94 3.41
N GLN A 12 0.48 -16.64 4.64
CA GLN A 12 -0.36 -16.70 5.82
C GLN A 12 -1.55 -15.72 5.76
N LEU A 13 -1.32 -14.48 5.30
CA LEU A 13 -2.39 -13.48 5.14
C LEU A 13 -3.39 -13.90 4.06
N ARG A 14 -2.90 -14.43 2.93
CA ARG A 14 -3.75 -14.95 1.83
C ARG A 14 -4.60 -16.13 2.30
N SER A 15 -4.00 -17.09 3.00
CA SER A 15 -4.71 -18.29 3.47
C SER A 15 -5.78 -18.01 4.52
N ARG A 16 -5.67 -16.88 5.24
CA ARG A 16 -6.63 -16.46 6.28
C ARG A 16 -7.74 -15.56 5.74
N GLY A 17 -7.80 -15.32 4.43
CA GLY A 17 -8.80 -14.44 3.83
C GLY A 17 -8.63 -12.96 4.20
N SER A 18 -7.43 -12.54 4.63
CA SER A 18 -7.17 -11.17 5.08
C SER A 18 -7.47 -10.13 3.98
N TYR A 19 -7.31 -10.49 2.71
CA TYR A 19 -7.70 -9.64 1.58
C TYR A 19 -9.17 -9.21 1.63
N LEU A 20 -10.10 -10.12 1.96
CA LEU A 20 -11.53 -9.80 1.99
C LEU A 20 -11.84 -8.77 3.09
N VAL A 21 -11.23 -8.94 4.26
CA VAL A 21 -11.37 -8.01 5.39
C VAL A 21 -10.81 -6.64 5.02
N LEU A 22 -9.61 -6.60 4.43
CA LEU A 22 -8.97 -5.34 4.02
C LEU A 22 -9.75 -4.61 2.93
N ARG A 23 -10.31 -5.34 1.97
CA ARG A 23 -11.14 -4.75 0.91
C ARG A 23 -12.41 -4.12 1.47
N GLU A 24 -13.07 -4.80 2.42
CA GLU A 24 -14.27 -4.27 3.06
C GLU A 24 -13.95 -3.03 3.92
N LEU A 25 -12.85 -3.08 4.68
CA LEU A 25 -12.36 -1.93 5.43
C LEU A 25 -12.07 -0.75 4.49
N HIS A 26 -11.32 -0.97 3.42
CA HIS A 26 -11.00 0.06 2.43
C HIS A 26 -12.26 0.69 1.80
N ALA A 27 -13.33 -0.08 1.57
CA ALA A 27 -14.56 0.45 0.99
C ALA A 27 -15.32 1.40 1.93
N ARG A 28 -15.21 1.20 3.25
CA ARG A 28 -15.97 1.94 4.26
C ARG A 28 -15.17 3.02 4.98
N GLU A 29 -13.85 2.87 5.02
CA GLU A 29 -12.94 3.78 5.70
C GLU A 29 -12.95 5.19 5.10
N LYS A 30 -12.73 6.19 5.94
CA LYS A 30 -12.64 7.61 5.59
C LYS A 30 -11.31 8.22 5.98
N ASP A 31 -10.59 7.63 6.92
CA ASP A 31 -9.25 8.07 7.26
C ASP A 31 -8.28 7.82 6.08
N PRO A 32 -7.65 8.87 5.54
CA PRO A 32 -6.78 8.74 4.37
C PRO A 32 -5.51 7.92 4.65
N GLY A 33 -5.04 7.90 5.90
CA GLY A 33 -3.89 7.09 6.31
C GLY A 33 -4.22 5.60 6.33
N VAL A 34 -5.37 5.24 6.90
CA VAL A 34 -5.86 3.85 6.90
C VAL A 34 -6.18 3.39 5.49
N LEU A 35 -6.81 4.23 4.66
CA LEU A 35 -7.05 3.92 3.23
C LEU A 35 -5.74 3.64 2.49
N GLY A 36 -4.72 4.49 2.67
CA GLY A 36 -3.41 4.30 2.05
C GLY A 36 -2.73 3.01 2.51
N ALA A 37 -2.77 2.71 3.80
CA ALA A 37 -2.23 1.46 4.35
C ALA A 37 -2.97 0.22 3.80
N CYS A 38 -4.30 0.27 3.76
CA CYS A 38 -5.12 -0.81 3.19
C CYS A 38 -4.82 -1.00 1.70
N HIS A 39 -4.75 0.09 0.93
CA HIS A 39 -4.41 0.04 -0.49
C HIS A 39 -3.05 -0.65 -0.71
N LYS A 40 -2.00 -0.18 -0.04
CA LYS A 40 -0.64 -0.75 -0.16
C LYS A 40 -0.61 -2.23 0.22
N LEU A 41 -1.29 -2.62 1.29
CA LEU A 41 -1.35 -4.02 1.71
C LEU A 41 -2.15 -4.89 0.73
N ILE A 42 -3.26 -4.37 0.20
CA ILE A 42 -4.04 -5.05 -0.85
C ILE A 42 -3.19 -5.30 -2.08
N GLN A 43 -2.45 -4.29 -2.57
CA GLN A 43 -1.54 -4.42 -3.72
C GLN A 43 -0.54 -5.56 -3.53
N VAL A 44 0.08 -5.63 -2.34
CA VAL A 44 1.02 -6.70 -1.98
C VAL A 44 0.34 -8.07 -1.95
N LEU A 45 -0.90 -8.16 -1.43
CA LEU A 45 -1.60 -9.44 -1.32
C LEU A 45 -2.18 -9.95 -2.64
N ILE A 46 -2.50 -9.08 -3.60
CA ILE A 46 -3.01 -9.50 -4.92
C ILE A 46 -1.90 -9.69 -5.96
N GLY A 47 -0.73 -9.08 -5.75
CA GLY A 47 0.41 -9.21 -6.67
C GLY A 47 1.00 -10.62 -6.71
N ASP A 48 1.67 -10.95 -7.80
CA ASP A 48 2.37 -12.23 -7.93
C ASP A 48 3.52 -12.34 -6.92
N GLU A 49 3.86 -13.58 -6.58
CA GLU A 49 4.98 -13.84 -5.68
C GLU A 49 6.31 -13.64 -6.43
N PRO A 50 7.28 -12.89 -5.85
CA PRO A 50 8.58 -12.68 -6.48
C PRO A 50 9.38 -13.97 -6.68
N GLU A 51 10.42 -13.87 -7.51
CA GLU A 51 11.38 -14.94 -7.78
C GLU A 51 12.11 -15.39 -6.50
N ALA A 52 12.66 -16.61 -6.54
CA ALA A 52 13.46 -17.15 -5.45
C ALA A 52 14.67 -16.23 -5.16
N GLY A 53 14.89 -15.92 -3.88
CA GLY A 53 15.90 -14.94 -3.45
C GLY A 53 15.39 -13.50 -3.36
N MET A 54 14.13 -13.22 -3.74
CA MET A 54 13.48 -11.91 -3.59
C MET A 54 12.28 -11.96 -2.62
N GLU A 55 12.30 -12.91 -1.69
CA GLU A 55 11.14 -13.25 -0.86
C GLU A 55 10.85 -12.20 0.23
N ASN A 56 11.87 -11.47 0.69
CA ASN A 56 11.75 -10.33 1.59
C ASN A 56 11.80 -9.01 0.81
N LEU A 57 10.65 -8.38 0.61
CA LEU A 57 10.51 -7.14 -0.17
C LEU A 57 11.30 -5.95 0.41
N LEU A 58 11.73 -6.00 1.67
CA LEU A 58 12.55 -4.96 2.29
C LEU A 58 14.04 -5.11 1.97
N GLU A 59 14.47 -6.27 1.47
CA GLU A 59 15.87 -6.59 1.15
C GLU A 59 16.15 -6.57 -0.36
N VAL A 60 15.10 -6.54 -1.19
CA VAL A 60 15.22 -6.53 -2.64
C VAL A 60 15.83 -5.22 -3.10
N ARG A 61 16.86 -5.30 -3.94
CA ARG A 61 17.42 -4.12 -4.62
C ARG A 61 16.49 -3.69 -5.74
N VAL A 62 15.93 -2.50 -5.60
CA VAL A 62 15.07 -1.88 -6.61
C VAL A 62 15.94 -1.19 -7.66
N PRO A 63 15.78 -1.48 -8.97
CA PRO A 63 16.47 -0.73 -10.02
C PRO A 63 16.13 0.76 -9.97
N GLU A 64 17.11 1.62 -10.27
CA GLU A 64 16.97 3.08 -10.09
C GLU A 64 15.78 3.68 -10.86
N GLU A 65 15.52 3.20 -12.08
CA GLU A 65 14.37 3.63 -12.87
C GLU A 65 13.04 3.31 -12.19
N LEU A 66 12.91 2.08 -11.66
CA LEU A 66 11.72 1.66 -10.94
C LEU A 66 11.56 2.46 -9.65
N GLU A 67 12.65 2.70 -8.93
CA GLU A 67 12.65 3.51 -7.72
C GLU A 67 12.20 4.96 -8.00
N ARG A 68 12.63 5.56 -9.12
CA ARG A 68 12.15 6.87 -9.57
C ARG A 68 10.65 6.85 -9.86
N ARG A 69 10.15 5.83 -10.57
CA ARG A 69 8.71 5.69 -10.88
C ARG A 69 7.87 5.51 -9.62
N LEU A 70 8.31 4.69 -8.67
CA LEU A 70 7.63 4.49 -7.39
C LEU A 70 7.56 5.79 -6.59
N ARG A 71 8.68 6.52 -6.47
CA ARG A 71 8.70 7.83 -5.80
C ARG A 71 7.80 8.87 -6.45
N HIS A 72 7.68 8.84 -7.79
CA HIS A 72 6.79 9.75 -8.50
C HIS A 72 5.33 9.44 -8.16
N ALA A 73 4.93 8.17 -8.23
CA ALA A 73 3.58 7.73 -7.87
C ALA A 73 3.23 8.07 -6.40
N ASP A 74 4.15 7.84 -5.45
CA ASP A 74 3.93 8.21 -4.05
C ASP A 74 3.73 9.73 -3.86
N ARG A 75 4.46 10.57 -4.62
CA ARG A 75 4.31 12.03 -4.58
C ARG A 75 2.98 12.48 -5.15
N GLU A 76 2.58 11.95 -6.31
CA GLU A 76 1.28 12.26 -6.92
C GLU A 76 0.14 11.91 -5.96
N GLU A 77 0.20 10.73 -5.34
CA GLU A 77 -0.79 10.29 -4.36
C GLU A 77 -0.82 11.20 -3.11
N GLU A 78 0.33 11.68 -2.63
CA GLU A 78 0.39 12.62 -1.50
C GLU A 78 -0.16 14.01 -1.88
N GLU A 79 0.14 14.50 -3.07
CA GLU A 79 -0.37 15.78 -3.58
C GLU A 79 -1.89 15.76 -3.73
N GLU A 80 -2.45 14.69 -4.30
CA GLU A 80 -3.90 14.49 -4.39
C GLU A 80 -4.56 14.46 -3.00
N ARG A 81 -3.97 13.73 -2.04
CA ARG A 81 -4.43 13.72 -0.64
C ARG A 81 -4.42 15.11 -0.03
N ARG A 82 -3.36 15.89 -0.24
CA ARG A 82 -3.24 17.27 0.26
C ARG A 82 -4.27 18.21 -0.37
N ARG A 83 -4.51 18.08 -1.68
CA ARG A 83 -5.55 18.86 -2.40
C ARG A 83 -6.93 18.53 -1.85
N GLY A 84 -7.26 17.25 -1.73
CA GLY A 84 -8.55 16.81 -1.18
C GLY A 84 -8.78 17.19 0.29
N GLN A 85 -7.71 17.38 1.09
CA GLN A 85 -7.82 17.92 2.44
C GLN A 85 -8.10 19.43 2.45
N ARG A 86 -7.40 20.20 1.62
CA ARG A 86 -7.61 21.66 1.48
C ARG A 86 -9.01 22.02 0.97
N GLU A 87 -9.57 21.22 0.08
CA GLU A 87 -10.94 21.42 -0.43
C GLU A 87 -12.04 21.11 0.61
N LYS A 88 -11.70 20.35 1.67
CA LYS A 88 -12.63 19.96 2.74
C LYS A 88 -12.58 20.87 3.97
N GLU A 89 -11.61 21.77 4.07
CA GLU A 89 -11.60 22.83 5.08
C GLU A 89 -12.48 24.00 4.56
N PRO A 90 -13.73 24.17 5.06
CA PRO A 90 -14.48 25.37 4.74
C PRO A 90 -13.70 26.57 5.28
N GLY A 91 -13.43 27.54 4.41
CA GLY A 91 -12.68 28.74 4.77
C GLY A 91 -13.22 29.34 6.07
N THR A 92 -12.39 29.34 7.11
CA THR A 92 -12.61 30.16 8.29
C THR A 92 -12.49 31.62 7.84
N SER A 93 -13.63 32.23 7.54
CA SER A 93 -13.82 33.69 7.58
C SER A 93 -13.81 34.16 9.02
#